data_AF-A0A356SZJ5-F1
#
_entry.id   AF-A0A356SZJ5-F1
#
_cell.length_a   1.000
_cell.length_b   1.000
_cell.length_c   1.000
_cell.angle_alpha   90.00
_cell.angle_beta   90.00
_cell.angle_gamma   90.00
#
_symmetry.space_group_name_H-M   'P 1'
#
loop_
_entity.id
_entity.type
_entity.pdbx_description
1 polymer ?
#
loop_
_entity_poly.entity_id
_entity_poly.type
_entity_poly.pdbx_seq_one_letter_code
_entity_poly.pdbx_strand_id
1 'polypeptide(L)'
;AWVTADIVDERERLELPLFVRTDPPAEPFADGYPEVGHGYTGALPVTVDVTPRRVRRFRCLPGERVRWSFGTGSGVVTADDEGAVTVPGLALGAEPVTLVLTRS
;
A
#
# COMPACT_ATOMS: atom_id res chain seq x y z
N ALA A 1 6.50 39.74 4.85
CA ALA A 1 7.10 38.51 5.38
C ALA A 1 6.49 37.34 4.62
N TRP A 2 7.30 36.49 3.98
CA TRP A 2 6.81 35.28 3.33
C TRP A 2 6.45 34.27 4.43
N VAL A 3 5.16 33.94 4.55
CA VAL A 3 4.66 32.94 5.51
C VAL A 3 4.66 31.59 4.81
N THR A 4 5.65 30.76 5.14
CA THR A 4 5.85 29.41 4.57
C THR A 4 4.95 28.34 5.21
N ALA A 5 4.04 28.74 6.10
CA ALA A 5 3.24 27.80 6.89
C ALA A 5 2.17 27.05 6.07
N ASP A 6 1.79 27.54 4.88
CA ASP A 6 0.61 27.08 4.14
C ASP A 6 0.91 26.43 2.77
N ILE A 7 2.04 25.74 2.59
CA ILE A 7 2.31 25.00 1.33
C ILE A 7 2.82 23.58 1.59
N VAL A 8 2.03 22.76 2.30
CA VAL A 8 1.92 21.31 2.06
C VAL A 8 0.49 20.91 2.45
N ASP A 9 -0.38 20.68 1.47
CA ASP A 9 -1.70 20.07 1.67
C ASP A 9 -1.51 18.63 2.16
N GLU A 10 -1.40 18.44 3.48
CA GLU A 10 -1.39 17.13 4.10
C GLU A 10 -2.79 16.53 4.02
N ARG A 11 -2.89 15.37 3.36
CA ARG A 11 -4.10 14.60 3.25
C ARG A 11 -4.28 13.74 4.50
N GLU A 12 -5.50 13.76 5.00
CA GLU A 12 -5.98 12.87 6.06
C GLU A 12 -6.26 11.46 5.55
N ARG A 13 -6.28 11.27 4.22
CA ARG A 13 -6.68 10.01 3.57
C ARG A 13 -5.68 9.57 2.51
N LEU A 14 -5.29 8.30 2.56
CA LEU A 14 -4.49 7.61 1.55
C LEU A 14 -5.24 6.38 1.04
N GLU A 15 -5.28 6.21 -0.28
CA GLU A 15 -5.92 5.07 -0.94
C GLU A 15 -4.90 4.35 -1.82
N LEU A 16 -4.80 3.04 -1.64
CA LEU A 16 -3.86 2.18 -2.35
C LEU A 16 -4.60 0.94 -2.86
N PRO A 17 -4.91 0.82 -4.16
CA PRO A 17 -5.42 -0.43 -4.72
C PRO A 17 -4.30 -1.49 -4.66
N LEU A 18 -4.59 -2.62 -4.01
CA LEU A 18 -3.66 -3.74 -3.85
C LEU A 18 -4.25 -4.98 -4.51
N PHE A 19 -3.39 -5.70 -5.24
CA PHE A 19 -3.70 -6.99 -5.84
C PHE A 19 -2.42 -7.75 -6.15
N VAL A 20 -2.55 -9.06 -6.29
CA VAL A 20 -1.48 -9.93 -6.79
C VAL A 20 -1.55 -9.94 -8.31
N ARG A 21 -0.44 -9.59 -8.97
CA ARG A 21 -0.31 -9.81 -10.41
C ARG A 21 -0.13 -11.30 -10.69
N THR A 22 -1.01 -11.89 -11.49
CA THR A 22 -0.98 -13.31 -11.88
C THR A 22 -0.74 -13.49 -13.38
N ASP A 23 0.02 -12.58 -13.99
CA ASP A 23 0.43 -12.66 -15.39
C ASP A 23 1.05 -14.05 -15.69
N PRO A 24 0.89 -14.58 -16.92
CA PRO A 24 1.42 -15.87 -17.28
C PRO A 24 2.94 -15.99 -16.99
N PRO A 25 3.45 -17.24 -16.83
CA PRO A 25 4.88 -17.48 -16.64
C PRO A 25 5.69 -16.83 -17.77
N ALA A 26 6.92 -16.44 -17.45
CA ALA A 26 7.79 -15.74 -18.36
C ALA A 26 7.97 -16.53 -19.67
N GLU A 27 7.57 -15.95 -20.80
CA GLU A 27 7.85 -16.51 -22.12
C GLU A 27 8.91 -15.63 -22.82
N PRO A 28 9.92 -16.24 -23.47
CA PRO A 28 10.86 -15.48 -24.27
C PRO A 28 10.12 -14.86 -25.46
N PHE A 29 10.06 -13.53 -25.50
CA PHE A 29 9.39 -12.80 -26.57
C PHE A 29 10.19 -12.86 -27.89
N ALA A 30 11.53 -12.78 -27.81
CA ALA A 30 12.49 -12.98 -28.89
C ALA A 30 13.91 -13.15 -28.32
N ASP A 31 14.84 -13.72 -29.10
CA ASP A 31 16.26 -13.81 -28.73
C ASP A 31 16.83 -12.42 -28.39
N GLY A 32 17.36 -12.28 -27.17
CA GLY A 32 17.95 -11.03 -26.68
C GLY A 32 16.95 -10.01 -26.09
N TYR A 33 15.65 -10.30 -26.09
CA TYR A 33 14.63 -9.48 -25.43
C TYR A 33 14.37 -9.97 -24.00
N PRO A 34 14.11 -9.08 -23.02
CA PRO A 34 13.71 -9.52 -21.67
C PRO A 34 12.46 -10.39 -21.71
N GLU A 35 12.40 -11.38 -20.82
CA GLU A 35 11.23 -12.23 -20.67
C GLU A 35 9.99 -11.38 -20.32
N VAL A 36 8.83 -11.77 -20.87
CA VAL A 36 7.55 -11.11 -20.58
C VAL A 36 6.72 -12.05 -19.71
N GLY A 37 6.29 -11.53 -18.56
CA GLY A 37 5.52 -12.28 -17.57
C GLY A 37 6.40 -12.66 -16.37
N HIS A 38 5.92 -12.38 -15.16
CA HIS A 38 6.50 -12.83 -13.89
C HIS A 38 5.41 -12.79 -12.81
N GLY A 39 4.20 -13.20 -13.17
CA GLY A 39 3.09 -13.22 -12.23
C GLY A 39 3.32 -14.23 -11.11
N TYR A 40 2.64 -14.01 -9.99
CA TYR A 40 2.58 -14.96 -8.91
C TYR A 40 1.81 -16.21 -9.37
N THR A 41 2.43 -17.38 -9.21
CA THR A 41 1.87 -18.69 -9.62
C THR A 41 1.43 -19.56 -8.45
N GLY A 42 1.53 -19.06 -7.22
CA GLY A 42 1.11 -19.78 -6.01
C GLY A 42 -0.40 -19.69 -5.75
N ALA A 43 -0.83 -20.30 -4.65
CA ALA A 43 -2.22 -20.24 -4.22
C ALA A 43 -2.60 -18.84 -3.71
N LEU A 44 -3.80 -18.40 -4.10
CA LEU A 44 -4.42 -17.18 -3.57
C LEU A 44 -5.42 -17.53 -2.44
N PRO A 45 -5.68 -16.59 -1.51
CA PRO A 45 -5.05 -15.28 -1.38
C PRO A 45 -3.64 -15.36 -0.78
N VAL A 46 -2.80 -14.37 -1.06
CA VAL A 46 -1.52 -14.18 -0.36
C VAL A 46 -1.74 -13.25 0.83
N THR A 47 -1.26 -13.65 2.00
CA THR A 47 -1.28 -12.80 3.20
C THR A 47 -0.02 -11.94 3.26
N VAL A 48 -0.18 -10.63 3.41
CA VAL A 48 0.94 -9.67 3.49
C VAL A 48 0.71 -8.62 4.58
N ASP A 49 1.82 -8.11 5.11
CA ASP A 49 1.84 -6.88 5.90
C ASP A 49 2.20 -5.71 4.99
N VAL A 50 1.47 -4.59 5.11
CA VAL A 50 1.63 -3.43 4.22
C VAL A 50 2.07 -2.20 5.01
N THR A 51 3.28 -1.72 4.71
CA THR A 51 3.82 -0.45 5.22
C THR A 51 4.01 0.54 4.07
N PRO A 52 3.11 1.54 3.89
CA PRO A 52 3.32 2.56 2.87
C PRO A 52 4.55 3.41 3.19
N ARG A 53 5.48 3.55 2.23
CA ARG A 53 6.70 4.36 2.38
C ARG A 53 6.79 5.43 1.32
N ARG A 54 7.53 6.51 1.64
CA ARG A 54 7.76 7.67 0.74
C ARG A 54 6.47 8.39 0.31
N VAL A 55 5.43 8.33 1.14
CA VAL A 55 4.18 9.06 0.90
C VAL A 55 4.40 10.54 1.25
N ARG A 56 4.25 11.43 0.27
CA ARG A 56 4.65 12.83 0.45
C ARG A 56 3.65 13.66 1.26
N ARG A 57 2.36 13.38 1.07
CA ARG A 57 1.23 14.17 1.60
C ARG A 57 0.38 13.41 2.64
N PHE A 58 0.81 12.25 3.10
CA PHE A 58 0.15 11.52 4.19
C PHE A 58 1.28 11.06 5.10
N ARG A 59 1.51 11.80 6.18
CA ARG A 59 2.65 11.60 7.09
C ARG A 59 2.08 11.41 8.48
N CYS A 60 2.41 10.31 9.13
CA CYS A 60 1.95 10.07 10.49
C CYS A 60 3.00 10.57 11.48
N LEU A 61 2.55 11.12 12.60
CA LEU A 61 3.40 11.36 13.75
C LEU A 61 3.66 10.04 14.49
N PRO A 62 4.80 9.90 15.17
CA PRO A 62 5.02 8.76 16.05
C PRO A 62 3.89 8.57 17.06
N GLY A 63 3.40 7.34 17.20
CA GLY A 63 2.28 7.01 18.07
C GLY A 63 0.88 7.43 17.56
N GLU A 64 0.78 8.07 16.39
CA GLU A 64 -0.50 8.44 15.79
C GLU A 64 -1.34 7.19 15.49
N ARG A 65 -2.64 7.26 15.80
CA ARG A 65 -3.60 6.18 15.50
C ARG A 65 -4.19 6.40 14.13
N VAL A 66 -4.03 5.43 13.24
CA VAL A 66 -4.55 5.47 11.88
C VAL A 66 -5.61 4.39 11.72
N ARG A 67 -6.81 4.78 11.27
CA ARG A 67 -7.86 3.82 10.91
C ARG A 67 -7.56 3.27 9.53
N TRP A 68 -7.85 1.99 9.33
CA TRP A 68 -7.72 1.35 8.03
C TRP A 68 -8.96 0.54 7.67
N SER A 69 -9.21 0.40 6.37
CA SER A 69 -10.17 -0.56 5.81
C SER A 69 -9.65 -1.20 4.53
N PHE A 70 -9.99 -2.46 4.32
CA PHE A 70 -9.61 -3.25 3.16
C PHE A 70 -10.64 -4.36 2.92
N GLY A 71 -11.45 -4.24 1.86
CA GLY A 71 -12.58 -5.14 1.63
C GLY A 71 -13.56 -5.08 2.81
N THR A 72 -13.83 -6.23 3.44
CA THR A 72 -14.66 -6.33 4.66
C THR A 72 -13.83 -6.16 5.95
N GLY A 73 -12.51 -6.14 5.85
CA GLY A 73 -11.60 -5.94 6.98
C GLY A 73 -11.46 -4.46 7.35
N SER A 74 -11.33 -4.18 8.64
CA SER A 74 -11.03 -2.84 9.14
C SER A 74 -10.36 -2.90 10.51
N GLY A 75 -9.72 -1.80 10.90
CA GLY A 75 -9.08 -1.72 12.21
C GLY A 75 -8.38 -0.38 12.46
N VAL A 76 -7.56 -0.38 13.51
CA VAL A 76 -6.69 0.75 13.87
C VAL A 76 -5.29 0.23 14.08
N VAL A 77 -4.32 0.95 13.54
CA VAL A 77 -2.88 0.69 13.71
C VAL A 77 -2.24 1.94 14.28
N THR A 78 -1.13 1.76 15.00
CA THR A 78 -0.37 2.86 15.58
C THR A 78 0.90 3.03 14.78
N ALA A 79 1.22 4.27 14.42
CA ALA A 79 2.48 4.61 13.78
C ALA A 79 3.65 4.35 14.73
N ASP A 80 4.72 3.76 14.21
CA ASP A 80 5.94 3.50 14.98
C ASP A 80 6.74 4.78 15.27
N ASP A 81 7.92 4.64 15.87
CA ASP A 81 8.77 5.76 16.30
C ASP A 81 9.27 6.61 15.12
N GLU A 82 9.23 6.06 13.90
CA GLU A 82 9.56 6.74 12.65
C GLU A 82 8.33 7.32 11.93
N GLY A 83 7.13 7.15 12.50
CA GLY A 83 5.87 7.58 11.89
C GLY A 83 5.41 6.68 10.74
N ALA A 84 5.94 5.46 10.63
CA ALA A 84 5.50 4.48 9.64
C ALA A 84 4.32 3.66 10.18
N VAL A 85 3.40 3.33 9.28
CA VAL A 85 2.18 2.60 9.62
C VAL A 85 2.18 1.26 8.89
N THR A 86 2.06 0.18 9.63
CA THR A 86 1.99 -1.18 9.08
C THR A 86 0.61 -1.77 9.33
N VAL A 87 -0.09 -2.17 8.26
CA VAL A 87 -1.35 -2.93 8.35
C VAL A 87 -1.03 -4.42 8.20
N PRO A 88 -1.23 -5.23 9.25
CA PRO A 88 -0.84 -6.63 9.21
C PRO A 88 -1.90 -7.51 8.55
N GLY A 89 -1.47 -8.61 7.93
CA GLY A 89 -2.31 -9.75 7.59
C GLY A 89 -3.37 -9.51 6.51
N LEU A 90 -3.14 -8.58 5.58
CA LEU A 90 -4.07 -8.36 4.47
C LEU A 90 -4.02 -9.53 3.49
N ALA A 91 -5.19 -10.09 3.16
CA ALA A 91 -5.33 -11.16 2.19
C ALA A 91 -5.57 -10.58 0.78
N LEU A 92 -4.58 -10.68 -0.10
CA LEU A 92 -4.63 -10.14 -1.46
C LEU A 92 -4.99 -11.24 -2.46
N GLY A 93 -6.01 -10.96 -3.29
CA GLY A 93 -6.34 -11.75 -4.47
C GLY A 93 -5.84 -11.10 -5.76
N ALA A 94 -6.27 -11.63 -6.90
CA ALA A 94 -5.97 -11.06 -8.22
C ALA A 94 -6.80 -9.79 -8.51
N GLU A 95 -7.97 -9.67 -7.89
CA GLU A 95 -8.83 -8.49 -8.04
C GLU A 95 -8.35 -7.33 -7.16
N PRO A 96 -8.27 -6.09 -7.71
CA PRO A 96 -7.92 -4.90 -6.94
C PRO A 96 -8.89 -4.63 -5.79
N VAL A 97 -8.35 -4.53 -4.58
CA VAL A 97 -9.06 -4.05 -3.40
C VAL A 97 -8.31 -2.86 -2.83
N THR A 98 -9.02 -1.78 -2.52
CA THR A 98 -8.40 -0.55 -2.03
C THR A 98 -8.14 -0.64 -0.52
N LEU A 99 -6.87 -0.57 -0.13
CA LEU A 99 -6.47 -0.23 1.23
C LEU A 99 -6.67 1.27 1.43
N VAL A 100 -7.49 1.61 2.40
CA VAL A 100 -7.76 2.98 2.80
C VAL A 100 -7.12 3.20 4.16
N LEU A 101 -6.32 4.26 4.29
CA LEU A 101 -5.81 4.74 5.56
C LEU A 101 -6.39 6.13 5.83
N THR A 102 -6.90 6.34 7.05
CA THR A 102 -7.52 7.59 7.48
C THR A 102 -6.92 8.03 8.82
N ARG A 103 -6.32 9.22 8.84
CA ARG A 103 -5.84 9.94 10.01
C ARG A 103 -7.00 10.72 10.64
N SER A 104 -6.88 11.11 11.90
CA SER A 104 -7.92 11.84 12.66
C SER A 104 -7.33 12.96 13.48
#